data_AF-A0A511V4F5-F1
#
_entry.id   AF-A0A511V4F5-F1
#
_cell.length_a   1.000
_cell.length_b   1.000
_cell.length_c   1.000
_cell.angle_alpha   90.00
_cell.angle_beta   90.00
_cell.angle_gamma   90.00
#
_symmetry.space_group_name_H-M   'P 1'
#
loop_
_entity.id
_entity.type
_entity.pdbx_description
1 polymer ?
#
loop_
_entity_poly.entity_id
_entity_poly.type
_entity_poly.pdbx_seq_one_letter_code
_entity_poly.pdbx_strand_id
1 'polypeptide(L)' 'MYMVIYDAMTDFGFLYRKVESFDTLDEAKVCAAEKKKEGAQNIKIAQEVMSL' A
#
# COMPACT_ATOMS: atom_id res chain seq x y z
N MET A 1 4.15 13.15 -2.66
CA MET A 1 4.19 11.97 -1.78
C MET A 1 3.27 10.91 -2.36
N TYR A 2 3.69 9.66 -2.39
CA TYR A 2 2.88 8.52 -2.82
C TYR A 2 2.48 7.69 -1.60
N MET A 3 1.34 7.01 -1.67
CA MET A 3 0.86 6.13 -0.61
C MET A 3 0.44 4.80 -1.20
N VAL A 4 0.83 3.70 -0.57
CA VAL A 4 0.35 2.36 -0.87
C VAL A 4 -0.66 1.99 0.21
N ILE A 5 -1.91 1.74 -0.21
CA ILE A 5 -3.03 1.36 0.65
C ILE A 5 -3.37 -0.09 0.34
N TYR A 6 -3.42 -0.95 1.34
CA TYR A 6 -3.70 -2.38 1.12
C TYR A 6 -4.32 -3.04 2.35
N ASP A 7 -5.00 -4.17 2.15
CA ASP A 7 -5.54 -4.99 3.24
C ASP A 7 -4.57 -6.15 3.52
N ALA A 8 -4.06 -6.23 4.75
CA ALA A 8 -3.19 -7.30 5.23
C ALA A 8 -3.98 -8.27 6.10
N MET A 9 -3.72 -9.57 5.94
CA MET A 9 -4.31 -10.59 6.82
C MET A 9 -3.57 -10.64 8.15
N THR A 10 -4.31 -10.61 9.25
CA THR A 10 -3.77 -10.85 10.58
C THR A 10 -3.68 -12.35 10.86
N ASP A 11 -2.87 -12.72 11.85
CA ASP A 11 -2.72 -14.12 12.29
C ASP A 11 -4.05 -14.75 12.76
N PHE A 12 -5.05 -13.92 13.05
CA PHE A 12 -6.40 -14.30 13.47
C PHE A 12 -7.41 -14.38 12.31
N GLY A 13 -6.96 -14.21 11.06
CA GLY A 13 -7.79 -14.33 9.86
C GLY A 13 -8.61 -13.09 9.51
N PHE A 14 -8.37 -11.95 10.15
CA PHE A 14 -9.04 -10.69 9.83
C PHE A 14 -8.23 -9.87 8.84
N LEU A 15 -8.90 -9.17 7.93
CA LEU A 15 -8.25 -8.20 7.04
C LEU A 15 -8.19 -6.83 7.74
N TYR A 16 -7.00 -6.24 7.77
CA TYR A 16 -6.77 -4.90 8.29
C TYR A 16 -6.13 -3.99 7.23
N ARG A 17 -6.66 -2.78 7.08
CA ARG A 17 -6.16 -1.81 6.11
C ARG A 17 -4.89 -1.13 6.62
N LYS A 18 -3.81 -1.24 5.86
CA LYS A 18 -2.54 -0.54 6.05
C LYS A 18 -2.35 0.56 5.00
N VAL A 19 -1.60 1.57 5.39
CA VAL A 19 -1.18 2.69 4.54
C VAL A 19 0.30 2.92 4.78
N GLU A 20 1.09 2.93 3.71
CA GLU A 20 2.52 3.22 3.74
C GLU A 20 2.81 4.39 2.79
N SER A 21 3.62 5.36 3.21
CA SER A 21 3.97 6.55 2.44
C SER A 21 5.38 6.43 1.86
N PHE A 22 5.55 6.87 0.61
CA PHE A 22 6.81 6.84 -0.14
C PHE A 22 7.05 8.18 -0.84
N ASP A 23 8.33 8.51 -1.05
CA ASP A 23 8.70 9.76 -1.72
C ASP A 23 8.53 9.64 -3.24
N THR A 24 8.82 8.45 -3.80
CA THR A 24 8.75 8.19 -5.24
C THR A 24 7.68 7.18 -5.63
N LEU A 25 7.23 7.25 -6.90
CA LEU A 25 6.27 6.30 -7.46
C LEU A 25 6.88 4.90 -7.60
N ASP A 26 8.18 4.81 -7.91
CA ASP A 26 8.83 3.52 -8.12
C ASP A 26 8.97 2.74 -6.81
N GLU A 27 9.30 3.40 -5.70
CA GLU A 27 9.28 2.78 -4.36
C GLU A 27 7.88 2.27 -4.00
N ALA A 28 6.85 3.08 -4.23
CA ALA A 28 5.46 2.67 -4.00
C ALA A 28 5.07 1.44 -4.85
N LYS A 29 5.54 1.35 -6.09
CA LYS A 29 5.30 0.17 -6.96
C LYS A 29 6.05 -1.07 -6.48
N VAL A 30 7.29 -0.92 -6.05
CA VAL A 30 8.09 -2.03 -5.49
C VAL A 30 7.39 -2.57 -4.25
N CYS A 31 7.00 -1.71 -3.30
CA CYS A 31 6.26 -2.12 -2.11
C CYS A 31 4.93 -2.82 -2.49
N ALA A 32 4.13 -2.24 -3.38
CA ALA A 32 2.87 -2.84 -3.83
C ALA A 32 3.07 -4.25 -4.44
N ALA A 33 4.15 -4.47 -5.19
CA ALA A 33 4.49 -5.76 -5.76
C ALA A 33 4.92 -6.78 -4.69
N GLU A 34 5.67 -6.36 -3.67
CA GLU A 34 6.06 -7.20 -2.55
C GLU A 34 4.85 -7.59 -1.69
N LYS A 35 3.99 -6.63 -1.33
CA LYS A 35 2.77 -6.90 -0.55
C LYS A 35 1.83 -7.85 -1.26
N LYS A 36 1.73 -7.77 -2.60
CA LYS A 36 0.96 -8.73 -3.39
C LYS A 36 1.49 -10.17 -3.26
N LYS A 37 2.82 -10.35 -3.19
CA LYS A 37 3.44 -11.68 -2.97
C LYS A 37 3.23 -12.20 -1.55
N GLU A 38 3.18 -11.30 -0.57
CA GLU A 38 2.86 -11.60 0.84
C GLU A 38 1.37 -11.94 1.06
N GLY A 39 0.53 -11.86 0.02
CA GLY A 39 -0.90 -12.17 0.10
C GLY A 39 -1.78 -10.98 0.50
N ALA A 40 -1.25 -9.75 0.47
CA ALA A 40 -2.07 -8.56 0.67
C ALA A 40 -3.13 -8.41 -0.44
N GLN A 41 -4.28 -7.88 -0.06
CA GLN A 41 -5.43 -7.69 -0.94
C GLN A 41 -5.74 -6.19 -1.11
N ASN A 42 -6.59 -5.87 -2.09
CA ASN A 42 -7.10 -4.51 -2.33
C ASN A 42 -6.02 -3.41 -2.42
N ILE A 43 -4.84 -3.76 -2.95
CA ILE A 43 -3.69 -2.85 -3.05
C ILE A 43 -4.00 -1.70 -4.02
N LYS A 44 -3.79 -0.46 -3.57
CA LYS A 44 -3.95 0.78 -4.35
C LYS A 44 -2.75 1.68 -4.11
N ILE A 45 -2.32 2.38 -5.15
CA ILE A 45 -1.33 3.45 -5.04
C ILE A 45 -2.06 4.78 -5.22
N ALA A 46 -1.97 5.66 -4.23
CA ALA A 46 -2.49 7.01 -4.28
C ALA A 46 -1.32 8.00 -4.35
N GLN A 47 -1.55 9.16 -4.94
CA GLN A 47 -0.61 10.27 -4.91
C GLN A 47 -1.26 11.40 -4.11
N GLU A 48 -0.55 11.92 -3.12
CA GLU A 48 -0.93 13.16 -2.49
C GLU A 48 -0.66 14.30 -3.45
N VAL A 49 -1.73 14.94 -3.90
CA VAL A 49 -1.68 16.19 -4.64
C VAL A 49 -1.96 17.29 -3.63
N MET A 50 -0.94 18.05 -3.24
CA MET A 50 -1.18 19.28 -2.47
C MET A 50 -1.93 20.24 -3.40
N SER A 51 -3.21 20.45 -3.15
CA SER A 51 -3.97 21.54 -3.78
C SER A 51 -3.41 22.85 -3.24
N LEU A 52 -2.68 23.56 -4.11
CA LEU A 52 -2.27 24.95 -3.92
C LEU A 52 -3.48 25.88 -3.91
#